data_AF-A0A833E8D3-F1
#
_entry.id   AF-A0A833E8D3-F1
#
_cell.length_a   1.000
_cell.length_b   1.000
_cell.length_c   1.000
_cell.angle_alpha   90.00
_cell.angle_beta   90.00
_cell.angle_gamma   90.00
#
_symmetry.space_group_name_H-M   'P 1'
#
loop_
_entity.id
_entity.type
_entity.pdbx_description
1 polymer ?
#
loop_
_entity_poly.entity_id
_entity_poly.type
_entity_poly.pdbx_seq_one_letter_code
_entity_poly.pdbx_strand_id
1 'polypeptide(L)'
;MEAENIIKMYTLIWVLLVVFTIVEVMMIAMAFPPVFILLGVIGLASLKAVFIALYYQHLKYDDIAISWFYLMALFFAIFIVIVFTGGSGVWPIQ
;
A
#
# COMPACT_ATOMS: atom_id res chain seq x y z
N MET A 1 -27.70 7.07 -15.20
CA MET A 1 -27.05 8.13 -14.41
C MET A 1 -26.30 7.59 -13.19
N GLU A 2 -26.73 6.52 -12.52
CA GLU A 2 -25.98 5.97 -11.37
C GLU A 2 -24.64 5.31 -11.74
N ALA A 3 -24.59 4.53 -12.83
CA ALA A 3 -23.37 3.87 -13.29
C ALA A 3 -22.22 4.85 -13.62
N GLU A 4 -22.54 6.04 -14.13
CA GLU A 4 -21.56 7.07 -14.44
C GLU A 4 -20.84 7.59 -13.17
N ASN A 5 -21.58 7.76 -12.07
CA ASN A 5 -21.00 8.19 -10.79
C ASN A 5 -20.11 7.12 -10.18
N ILE A 6 -20.47 5.85 -10.33
CA ILE A 6 -19.65 4.73 -9.86
C ILE A 6 -18.32 4.69 -10.65
N ILE A 7 -18.38 4.79 -11.97
CA ILE A 7 -17.16 4.83 -12.81
C ILE A 7 -16.27 6.02 -12.42
N LYS A 8 -16.85 7.22 -12.24
CA LYS A 8 -16.10 8.41 -11.78
C LYS A 8 -15.41 8.18 -10.43
N MET A 9 -16.09 7.54 -9.48
CA MET A 9 -15.52 7.23 -8.16
C MET A 9 -14.33 6.26 -8.28
N TYR A 10 -14.48 5.18 -9.06
CA TYR A 10 -13.40 4.22 -9.33
C TYR A 10 -12.19 4.89 -9.98
N THR A 11 -12.41 5.72 -11.00
CA THR A 11 -11.33 6.46 -11.66
C THR A 11 -10.63 7.43 -10.70
N LEU A 12 -11.36 8.09 -9.81
CA LEU A 12 -10.77 9.01 -8.82
C LEU A 12 -9.88 8.26 -7.83
N ILE A 13 -10.32 7.10 -7.33
CA ILE A 13 -9.53 6.28 -6.40
C ILE A 13 -8.32 5.68 -7.11
N TRP A 14 -8.45 5.29 -8.38
CA TRP A 14 -7.32 4.86 -9.20
C TRP A 14 -6.24 5.94 -9.27
N VAL A 15 -6.62 7.18 -9.61
CA VAL A 15 -5.70 8.32 -9.70
C VAL A 15 -5.04 8.57 -8.34
N LEU A 16 -5.80 8.48 -7.24
CA LEU A 16 -5.25 8.63 -5.88
C LEU A 16 -4.16 7.60 -5.58
N LEU A 17 -4.37 6.33 -5.93
CA LEU A 17 -3.39 5.25 -5.75
C LEU A 17 -2.11 5.52 -6.56
N VAL A 18 -2.27 6.00 -7.80
CA VAL A 18 -1.15 6.38 -8.67
C VAL A 18 -0.34 7.53 -8.06
N VAL A 19 -1.02 8.56 -7.52
CA VAL A 19 -0.35 9.66 -6.83
C VAL A 19 0.45 9.16 -5.63
N PHE A 20 -0.11 8.27 -4.82
CA PHE A 20 0.65 7.71 -3.69
C PHE A 20 1.87 6.90 -4.13
N THR A 21 1.84 6.18 -5.26
CA THR A 21 3.05 5.54 -5.81
C THR A 21 4.08 6.54 -6.30
N ILE A 22 3.66 7.64 -6.93
CA ILE A 22 4.59 8.69 -7.35
C ILE A 22 5.29 9.31 -6.13
N VAL A 23 4.53 9.57 -5.06
CA VAL A 23 5.09 10.09 -3.81
C VAL A 23 6.12 9.14 -3.20
N GLU A 24 5.86 7.83 -3.15
CA GLU A 24 6.82 6.84 -2.67
C GLU A 24 8.11 6.84 -3.49
N VAL A 25 7.99 6.85 -4.83
CA VAL A 25 9.14 6.88 -5.73
C VAL A 25 9.94 8.17 -5.52
N MET A 26 9.27 9.32 -5.35
CA MET A 26 9.94 10.59 -5.06
C MET A 26 10.61 10.59 -3.68
N MET A 27 9.99 10.00 -2.66
CA MET A 27 10.59 9.88 -1.32
C MET A 27 11.87 9.05 -1.35
N ILE A 28 11.89 7.96 -2.13
CA ILE A 28 13.09 7.15 -2.34
C ILE A 28 14.13 7.92 -3.16
N ALA A 29 13.72 8.62 -4.21
CA ALA A 29 14.62 9.38 -5.08
C ALA A 29 15.27 10.60 -4.39
N MET A 30 14.61 11.19 -3.40
CA MET A 30 15.11 12.34 -2.64
C MET A 30 16.08 11.98 -1.50
N ALA A 31 16.47 10.70 -1.37
CA ALA A 31 17.46 10.22 -0.39
C ALA A 31 17.17 10.67 1.06
N PHE A 32 15.91 10.59 1.48
CA PHE A 32 15.52 10.82 2.87
C PHE A 32 16.19 9.81 3.82
N PRO A 33 16.29 10.11 5.13
CA PRO A 33 16.84 9.17 6.08
C PRO A 33 16.04 7.84 6.06
N PRO A 34 16.69 6.67 6.19
CA PRO A 34 16.08 5.37 5.96
C PRO A 34 14.81 5.13 6.78
N VAL A 35 14.78 5.63 8.01
CA VAL A 35 13.63 5.50 8.93
C VAL A 35 12.40 6.24 8.40
N PHE A 36 12.57 7.43 7.81
CA PHE A 36 11.46 8.20 7.23
C PHE A 36 10.95 7.60 5.94
N ILE A 37 11.85 7.04 5.10
CA ILE A 37 11.46 6.29 3.91
C ILE A 37 10.66 5.05 4.33
N LEU A 38 11.13 4.29 5.31
CA LEU A 38 10.47 3.09 5.79
C LEU A 38 9.07 3.38 6.33
N LEU A 39 8.93 4.36 7.23
CA LEU A 39 7.64 4.75 7.80
C LEU A 39 6.69 5.31 6.74
N GLY A 40 7.20 6.13 5.81
CA GLY A 40 6.42 6.72 4.73
C GLY A 40 5.90 5.67 3.75
N VAL A 41 6.76 4.76 3.30
CA VAL A 41 6.41 3.69 2.37
C VAL A 41 5.43 2.70 3.02
N ILE A 42 5.65 2.29 4.27
CA ILE A 42 4.71 1.38 4.97
C ILE A 42 3.36 2.07 5.18
N GLY A 43 3.36 3.33 5.60
CA GLY A 43 2.12 4.09 5.83
C GLY A 43 1.31 4.24 4.54
N LEU A 44 1.97 4.64 3.45
CA LEU A 44 1.34 4.79 2.14
C LEU A 44 0.88 3.44 1.56
N ALA A 45 1.67 2.38 1.71
CA ALA A 45 1.28 1.02 1.31
C ALA A 45 0.05 0.52 2.08
N SER A 46 -0.01 0.78 3.39
CA SER A 46 -1.14 0.41 4.24
C SER A 46 -2.42 1.15 3.83
N LEU A 47 -2.31 2.45 3.57
CA LEU A 47 -3.43 3.26 3.08
C LEU A 47 -3.92 2.76 1.71
N LYS A 48 -3.02 2.48 0.77
CA LYS A 48 -3.38 1.89 -0.53
C LYS A 48 -4.12 0.58 -0.36
N ALA A 49 -3.66 -0.31 0.53
CA ALA A 49 -4.31 -1.58 0.79
C ALA A 49 -5.75 -1.38 1.30
N VAL A 50 -5.99 -0.42 2.19
CA VAL A 50 -7.33 -0.07 2.66
C VAL A 50 -8.21 0.48 1.54
N PHE A 51 -7.69 1.38 0.70
CA PHE A 51 -8.43 1.91 -0.46
C PHE A 51 -8.77 0.81 -1.47
N ILE A 52 -7.85 -0.10 -1.75
CA ILE A 52 -8.08 -1.24 -2.64
C ILE A 52 -9.10 -2.20 -2.02
N ALA A 53 -9.03 -2.49 -0.73
CA ALA A 53 -9.95 -3.39 -0.03
C ALA A 53 -11.37 -2.83 0.07
N LEU A 54 -11.53 -1.53 0.31
CA LEU A 54 -12.84 -0.90 0.44
C LEU A 54 -13.55 -0.68 -0.90
N TYR A 55 -12.79 -0.34 -1.94
CA TYR A 55 -13.37 0.10 -3.20
C TYR A 55 -13.20 -0.90 -4.35
N TYR A 56 -12.01 -1.47 -4.53
CA TYR A 56 -11.71 -2.35 -5.67
C TYR A 56 -12.08 -3.80 -5.43
N GLN A 57 -11.79 -4.31 -4.24
CA GLN A 57 -12.45 -5.52 -3.78
C GLN A 57 -13.89 -5.13 -3.51
N HIS A 58 -14.81 -5.71 -4.27
CA HIS A 58 -16.25 -5.62 -4.03
C HIS A 58 -16.65 -6.35 -2.73
N LEU A 59 -15.92 -6.13 -1.62
CA LEU A 59 -16.14 -6.77 -0.33
C LEU A 59 -17.48 -6.37 0.30
N LYS A 60 -18.14 -5.34 -0.24
CA LYS A 60 -19.55 -5.04 0.07
C LYS A 60 -20.49 -6.19 -0.34
N TYR A 61 -20.07 -7.09 -1.25
CA TYR A 61 -20.92 -8.12 -1.85
C TYR A 61 -20.33 -9.55 -1.87
N ASP A 62 -19.14 -9.81 -1.30
CA ASP A 62 -18.52 -11.15 -1.41
C ASP A 62 -17.85 -11.67 -0.13
N ASP A 63 -17.74 -13.00 -0.06
CA ASP A 63 -17.51 -13.82 1.13
C ASP A 63 -16.23 -13.49 1.92
N ILE A 64 -16.33 -13.55 3.26
CA ILE A 64 -15.29 -13.19 4.25
C ILE A 64 -13.94 -13.90 3.99
N ALA A 65 -13.95 -15.05 3.32
CA ALA A 65 -12.78 -15.86 3.00
C ALA A 65 -11.77 -15.17 2.06
N ILE A 66 -12.21 -14.33 1.12
CA ILE A 66 -11.29 -13.63 0.18
C ILE A 66 -10.60 -12.45 0.88
N SER A 67 -11.30 -11.80 1.82
CA SER A 67 -10.74 -10.73 2.65
C SER A 67 -9.55 -11.21 3.49
N TRP A 68 -9.56 -12.49 3.89
CA TRP A 68 -8.47 -13.14 4.61
C TRP A 68 -7.18 -13.22 3.80
N PHE A 69 -7.25 -13.43 2.48
CA PHE A 69 -6.07 -13.46 1.61
C PHE A 69 -5.38 -12.11 1.51
N TYR A 70 -6.12 -11.01 1.53
CA TYR A 70 -5.55 -9.65 1.50
C TYR A 70 -4.93 -9.26 2.84
N LEU A 71 -5.55 -9.66 3.96
CA LEU A 71 -4.92 -9.60 5.28
C LEU A 71 -3.62 -10.41 5.33
N MET A 72 -3.61 -11.59 4.69
CA MET A 72 -2.41 -12.43 4.59
C MET A 72 -1.30 -11.76 3.78
N ALA A 73 -1.63 -11.12 2.65
CA ALA A 73 -0.67 -10.36 1.84
C ALA A 73 -0.08 -9.18 2.63
N LEU A 74 -0.90 -8.48 3.42
CA LEU A 74 -0.47 -7.40 4.29
C LEU A 74 0.45 -7.91 5.41
N PHE A 75 0.11 -9.04 6.03
CA PHE A 75 0.96 -9.70 7.03
C PHE A 75 2.30 -10.15 6.43
N PHE A 76 2.29 -10.65 5.20
CA PHE A 76 3.50 -11.06 4.49
C PHE A 76 4.40 -9.87 4.13
N ALA A 77 3.80 -8.74 3.73
CA ALA A 77 4.52 -7.50 3.49
C ALA A 77 5.20 -6.97 4.76
N ILE A 78 4.49 -6.98 5.89
CA ILE A 78 5.05 -6.62 7.20
C ILE A 78 6.17 -7.58 7.61
N PHE A 79 5.97 -8.88 7.41
CA PHE A 79 6.98 -9.91 7.69
C PHE A 79 8.25 -9.71 6.87
N ILE A 80 8.14 -9.46 5.56
CA ILE A 80 9.29 -9.17 4.69
C ILE A 80 10.07 -7.95 5.19
N VAL A 81 9.37 -6.89 5.59
CA VAL A 81 10.04 -5.68 6.11
C VAL A 81 10.76 -5.96 7.41
N ILE A 82 10.15 -6.72 8.33
CA ILE A 82 10.78 -7.11 9.59
C ILE A 82 11.98 -8.01 9.34
N VAL A 83 11.90 -8.97 8.43
CA VAL A 83 13.03 -9.86 8.09
C VAL A 83 14.16 -9.08 7.43
N PHE A 84 13.85 -8.16 6.52
CA PHE A 84 14.85 -7.33 5.84
C PHE A 84 15.53 -6.34 6.81
N THR A 85 14.76 -5.80 7.76
CA THR A 85 15.26 -4.86 8.77
C THR A 85 15.93 -5.56 9.96
N GLY A 86 15.49 -6.77 10.31
CA GLY A 86 15.98 -7.55 11.46
C GLY A 86 17.10 -8.54 11.14
N GLY A 87 17.27 -8.92 9.87
CA GLY A 87 18.39 -9.75 9.40
C GLY A 87 19.66 -8.97 9.07
N SER A 88 19.59 -7.63 9.01
CA SER A 88 20.74 -6.77 8.77
C SER A 88 21.33 -6.28 10.10
N GLY A 89 22.15 -7.13 10.72
CA GLY A 89 23.10 -6.72 11.77
C GLY A 89 24.18 -5.73 11.29
N VAL A 90 24.08 -5.19 10.07
CA VAL A 90 24.95 -4.15 9.56
C VAL A 90 24.19 -3.41 8.46
N TRP A 91 23.93 -2.11 8.64
CA TRP A 91 23.92 -1.17 7.52
C TRP A 91 25.30 -0.50 7.50
N PRO A 92 26.29 -0.99 6.72
CA PRO A 92 27.33 -0.14 6.20
C PRO A 92 26.82 0.31 4.83
N ILE A 93 26.17 1.47 4.81
CA ILE A 93 26.07 2.23 3.58
C ILE A 93 27.52 2.67 3.30
N GLN A 94 28.21 1.96 2.41
CA GLN A 94 29.28 2.53 1.60
C GLN A 94 28.70 2.88 0.25
#